data_AF-A0A2T2RMF4-F1
#
_entry.id   AF-A0A2T2RMF4-F1
#
_cell.length_a   1.000
_cell.length_b   1.000
_cell.length_c   1.000
_cell.angle_alpha   90.00
_cell.angle_beta   90.00
_cell.angle_gamma   90.00
#
_symmetry.space_group_name_H-M   'P 1'
#
loop_
_entity.id
_entity.type
_entity.pdbx_description
1 polymer ?
#
loop_
_entity_poly.entity_id
_entity_poly.type
_entity_poly.pdbx_seq_one_letter_code
_entity_poly.pdbx_strand_id
1 'polypeptide(L)'
;MKPEEITTTLAERFGTDAVQRPSSDTWQVETSQLRLLVLLSEDMSWLRLLIPIVSAQEAQPFLEQLLEANFDLTQEVRYALNQGVLWGVFQHRCESLTQRDFQNAVARLASLYEKGMSDSFNQLVDQRIRQIIQAAKLQGQTLQETLQTLERFYEEGMLGDLQQSSQEREEFLGAWRRRLESLWNEVEP
;
A
#
# COMPACT_ATOMS: atom_id res chain seq x y z
N MET A 1 13.82 -19.56 14.43
CA MET A 1 14.65 -18.69 13.57
C MET A 1 15.95 -18.28 14.27
N LYS A 2 17.10 -18.64 13.68
CA LYS A 2 18.44 -18.25 14.13
C LYS A 2 19.05 -17.16 13.24
N PRO A 3 19.97 -16.32 13.74
CA PRO A 3 20.64 -15.27 12.96
C PRO A 3 21.33 -15.75 11.66
N GLU A 4 21.90 -16.96 11.66
CA GLU A 4 22.54 -17.54 10.48
C GLU A 4 21.50 -17.87 9.40
N GLU A 5 20.35 -18.42 9.79
CA GLU A 5 19.24 -18.75 8.88
C GLU A 5 18.68 -17.48 8.22
N ILE A 6 18.60 -16.36 8.96
CA ILE A 6 18.22 -15.04 8.41
C ILE A 6 19.22 -14.63 7.34
N THR A 7 20.51 -14.65 7.66
CA THR A 7 21.58 -14.20 6.75
C THR A 7 21.58 -15.02 5.46
N THR A 8 21.55 -16.35 5.56
CA THR A 8 21.51 -17.25 4.40
C THR A 8 20.27 -17.00 3.56
N THR A 9 19.10 -16.89 4.18
CA THR A 9 17.84 -16.70 3.45
C THR A 9 17.80 -15.37 2.69
N LEU A 10 18.30 -14.28 3.30
CA LEU A 10 18.35 -12.99 2.63
C LEU A 10 19.36 -13.00 1.48
N ALA A 11 20.54 -13.60 1.67
CA ALA A 11 21.57 -13.68 0.63
C ALA A 11 21.12 -14.55 -0.56
N GLU A 12 20.42 -15.66 -0.31
CA GLU A 12 19.83 -16.50 -1.37
C GLU A 12 18.80 -15.74 -2.21
N ARG A 13 18.02 -14.84 -1.59
CA ARG A 13 16.95 -14.10 -2.28
C ARG A 13 17.45 -12.86 -3.01
N PHE A 14 18.34 -12.09 -2.40
CA PHE A 14 18.74 -10.76 -2.89
C PHE A 14 20.18 -10.69 -3.40
N GLY A 15 20.96 -11.75 -3.22
CA GLY A 15 22.40 -11.77 -3.46
C GLY A 15 23.18 -11.26 -2.25
N THR A 16 24.34 -11.86 -1.98
CA THR A 16 25.18 -11.55 -0.82
C THR A 16 25.58 -10.07 -0.75
N ASP A 17 25.85 -9.44 -1.89
CA ASP A 17 26.30 -8.04 -1.97
C ASP A 17 25.22 -7.04 -1.54
N ALA A 18 23.94 -7.41 -1.65
CA ALA A 18 22.81 -6.58 -1.26
C ALA A 18 22.51 -6.65 0.23
N VAL A 19 23.08 -7.63 0.96
CA VAL A 19 22.77 -7.89 2.37
C VAL A 19 23.89 -7.37 3.26
N GLN A 20 23.56 -6.38 4.07
CA GLN A 20 24.43 -5.82 5.09
C GLN A 20 23.96 -6.25 6.48
N ARG A 21 24.92 -6.40 7.40
CA ARG A 21 24.65 -6.70 8.80
C ARG A 21 25.31 -5.63 9.69
N PRO A 22 24.68 -4.47 9.88
CA PRO A 22 25.26 -3.35 10.64
C PRO A 22 25.59 -3.71 12.09
N SER A 23 24.83 -4.63 12.69
CA SER A 23 25.02 -5.10 14.06
C SER A 23 24.57 -6.57 14.20
N SER A 24 24.81 -7.19 15.35
CA SER A 24 24.45 -8.60 15.57
C SER A 24 22.94 -8.88 15.50
N ASP A 25 22.11 -7.88 15.76
CA ASP A 25 20.65 -7.92 15.82
C ASP A 25 19.96 -7.28 14.60
N THR A 26 20.72 -6.71 13.66
CA THR A 26 20.17 -5.95 12.54
C THR A 26 20.72 -6.43 11.20
N TRP A 27 19.82 -6.58 10.23
CA TRP A 27 20.14 -6.75 8.82
C TRP A 27 19.49 -5.65 8.01
N GLN A 28 20.18 -5.24 6.96
CA GLN A 28 19.69 -4.30 5.96
C GLN A 28 19.90 -4.92 4.59
N VAL A 29 18.82 -5.05 3.82
CA VAL A 29 18.89 -5.37 2.40
C VAL A 29 18.67 -4.09 1.62
N GLU A 30 19.58 -3.80 0.70
CA GLU A 30 19.51 -2.63 -0.16
C GLU A 30 19.70 -3.04 -1.60
N THR A 31 18.66 -2.81 -2.39
CA THR A 31 18.63 -3.07 -3.84
C THR A 31 18.25 -1.79 -4.57
N SER A 32 18.28 -1.80 -5.90
CA SER A 32 17.75 -0.68 -6.70
C SER A 32 16.23 -0.49 -6.55
N GLN A 33 15.51 -1.48 -6.04
CA GLN A 33 14.04 -1.47 -5.98
C GLN A 33 13.50 -1.21 -4.57
N LEU A 34 14.13 -1.81 -3.55
CA LEU A 34 13.64 -1.75 -2.17
C LEU A 34 14.76 -1.69 -1.15
N ARG A 35 14.41 -1.19 0.04
CA ARG A 35 15.19 -1.27 1.27
C ARG A 35 14.40 -2.02 2.35
N LEU A 36 14.91 -3.18 2.76
CA LEU A 36 14.30 -4.00 3.82
C LEU A 36 15.20 -4.00 5.05
N LEU A 37 14.62 -3.74 6.22
CA LEU A 37 15.28 -3.87 7.52
C LEU A 37 14.76 -5.11 8.24
N VAL A 38 15.65 -5.87 8.86
CA VAL A 38 15.32 -6.98 9.77
C VAL A 38 15.93 -6.67 11.12
N LEU A 39 15.11 -6.62 12.16
CA LEU A 39 15.52 -6.28 13.52
C LEU A 39 15.13 -7.42 14.45
N LEU A 40 16.08 -7.85 15.27
CA LEU A 40 15.82 -8.66 16.45
C LEU A 40 15.63 -7.75 17.67
N SER A 41 14.76 -8.16 18.59
CA SER A 41 14.67 -7.52 19.91
C SER A 41 15.96 -7.74 20.69
N GLU A 42 16.20 -6.91 21.71
CA GLU A 42 17.41 -6.99 22.56
C GLU A 42 17.56 -8.38 23.22
N ASP A 43 16.45 -9.01 23.60
CA ASP A 43 16.40 -10.35 24.17
C ASP A 43 16.37 -11.47 23.10
N MET A 44 16.45 -11.11 21.82
CA MET A 44 16.42 -11.99 20.64
C MET A 44 15.14 -12.83 20.50
N SER A 45 14.09 -12.53 21.27
CA SER A 45 12.85 -13.33 21.29
C SER A 45 11.87 -12.96 20.18
N TRP A 46 11.99 -11.76 19.62
CA TRP A 46 11.15 -11.23 18.54
C TRP A 46 11.98 -10.80 17.35
N LEU A 47 11.39 -10.99 16.17
CA LEU A 47 11.90 -10.53 14.91
C LEU A 47 10.87 -9.60 14.27
N ARG A 48 11.35 -8.50 13.70
CA ARG A 48 10.56 -7.51 12.96
C ARG A 48 11.21 -7.25 11.60
N LEU A 49 10.40 -7.31 10.54
CA LEU A 49 10.78 -6.83 9.22
C LEU A 49 10.08 -5.51 8.95
N LEU A 50 10.80 -4.58 8.34
CA LEU A 50 10.32 -3.23 8.02
C LEU A 50 10.72 -2.85 6.60
N ILE A 51 9.76 -2.35 5.83
CA ILE A 51 10.01 -1.72 4.53
C ILE A 51 9.34 -0.35 4.50
N PRO A 52 10.06 0.76 4.27
CA PRO A 52 9.44 2.07 4.15
C PRO A 52 8.70 2.14 2.81
N ILE A 53 7.48 2.66 2.80
CA ILE A 53 6.63 2.75 1.60
C ILE A 53 6.56 4.20 1.11
N VAL A 54 5.97 5.09 1.89
CA VAL A 54 5.84 6.52 1.58
C VAL A 54 5.84 7.36 2.86
N SER A 55 5.85 8.68 2.73
CA SER A 55 5.66 9.56 3.90
C SER A 55 4.26 9.38 4.50
N ALA A 56 4.13 9.62 5.81
CA ALA A 56 2.85 9.60 6.50
C ALA A 56 1.88 10.66 5.93
N GLN A 57 2.42 11.77 5.41
CA GLN A 57 1.64 12.83 4.77
C GLN A 57 0.96 12.34 3.49
N GLU A 58 1.69 11.64 2.63
CA GLU A 58 1.15 11.03 1.40
C GLU A 58 0.15 9.91 1.70
N ALA A 59 0.37 9.15 2.77
CA ALA A 59 -0.53 8.08 3.20
C ALA A 59 -1.82 8.57 3.87
N GLN A 60 -1.83 9.82 4.37
CA GLN A 60 -2.91 10.38 5.20
C GLN A 60 -4.32 10.24 4.58
N PRO A 61 -4.54 10.46 3.27
CA PRO A 61 -5.87 10.33 2.68
C PRO A 61 -6.38 8.89 2.61
N PHE A 62 -5.51 7.90 2.79
CA PHE A 62 -5.79 6.48 2.55
C PHE A 62 -5.78 5.64 3.84
N LEU A 63 -5.67 6.26 5.02
CA LEU A 63 -5.48 5.51 6.28
C LEU A 63 -6.62 4.53 6.57
N GLU A 64 -7.87 4.90 6.27
CA GLU A 64 -9.01 4.01 6.43
C GLU A 64 -8.88 2.78 5.53
N GLN A 65 -8.60 2.98 4.24
CA GLN A 65 -8.42 1.88 3.28
C GLN A 65 -7.18 1.02 3.62
N LEU A 66 -6.11 1.61 4.14
CA LEU A 66 -4.94 0.87 4.62
C LEU A 66 -5.28 0.00 5.84
N LEU A 67 -6.15 0.47 6.74
CA LEU A 67 -6.64 -0.31 7.88
C LEU A 67 -7.62 -1.42 7.45
N GLU A 68 -8.49 -1.16 6.47
CA GLU A 68 -9.34 -2.18 5.86
C GLU A 68 -8.51 -3.25 5.15
N ALA A 69 -7.48 -2.84 4.39
CA ALA A 69 -6.56 -3.77 3.74
C ALA A 69 -5.82 -4.65 4.78
N ASN A 70 -5.43 -4.06 5.92
CA ASN A 70 -4.82 -4.80 7.03
C ASN A 70 -5.72 -5.89 7.62
N PHE A 71 -7.03 -5.79 7.44
CA PHE A 71 -8.00 -6.74 7.97
C PHE A 71 -8.09 -7.99 7.08
N ASP A 72 -8.23 -7.82 5.76
CA ASP A 72 -8.52 -8.93 4.84
C ASP A 72 -7.41 -9.24 3.82
N LEU A 73 -6.62 -8.25 3.41
CA LEU A 73 -5.79 -8.34 2.20
C LEU A 73 -4.31 -8.60 2.47
N THR A 74 -3.78 -8.05 3.57
CA THR A 74 -2.33 -8.07 3.83
C THR A 74 -1.83 -9.36 4.50
N GLN A 75 -2.74 -10.24 4.92
CA GLN A 75 -2.41 -11.54 5.54
C GLN A 75 -1.47 -11.39 6.76
N GLU A 76 -0.26 -11.96 6.70
CA GLU A 76 0.71 -11.92 7.81
C GLU A 76 1.46 -10.59 7.94
N VAL A 77 1.44 -9.74 6.91
CA VAL A 77 2.08 -8.41 6.91
C VAL A 77 1.04 -7.32 7.18
N ARG A 78 1.47 -6.13 7.59
CA ARG A 78 0.57 -5.00 7.87
C ARG A 78 1.20 -3.67 7.51
N TYR A 79 0.38 -2.71 7.09
CA TYR A 79 0.70 -1.29 7.09
C TYR A 79 0.76 -0.74 8.52
N ALA A 80 1.77 0.08 8.83
CA ALA A 80 1.89 0.78 10.10
C ALA A 80 2.51 2.17 9.93
N LEU A 81 2.07 3.14 10.72
CA LEU A 81 2.69 4.46 10.77
C LEU A 81 3.68 4.54 11.91
N ASN A 82 4.89 5.01 11.62
CA ASN A 82 5.87 5.34 12.64
C ASN A 82 6.87 6.37 12.11
N GLN A 83 7.25 7.34 12.96
CA GLN A 83 8.26 8.37 12.64
C GLN A 83 8.02 9.11 11.31
N GLY A 84 6.76 9.42 10.99
CA GLY A 84 6.42 10.16 9.77
C GLY A 84 6.51 9.34 8.47
N VAL A 85 6.60 8.01 8.56
CA VAL A 85 6.67 7.10 7.42
C VAL A 85 5.59 6.03 7.55
N LEU A 86 4.98 5.67 6.43
CA LEU A 86 4.18 4.46 6.28
C LEU A 86 5.11 3.28 6.01
N TRP A 87 5.03 2.26 6.86
CA TRP A 87 5.83 1.05 6.81
C TRP A 87 4.98 -0.15 6.44
N GLY A 88 5.55 -1.06 5.66
CA GLY A 88 5.15 -2.46 5.66
C GLY A 88 5.88 -3.18 6.79
N VAL A 89 5.15 -3.89 7.63
CA VAL A 89 5.67 -4.53 8.85
C VAL A 89 5.25 -6.00 8.92
N PHE A 90 6.20 -6.85 9.29
CA PHE A 90 5.93 -8.20 9.80
C PHE A 90 6.61 -8.34 11.16
N GLN A 91 5.92 -8.92 12.14
CA GLN A 91 6.49 -9.17 13.46
C GLN A 91 6.09 -10.57 13.96
N HIS A 92 7.08 -11.34 14.43
CA HIS A 92 6.86 -12.71 14.88
C HIS A 92 7.86 -13.12 15.96
N ARG A 93 7.47 -14.08 16.81
CA ARG A 93 8.39 -14.68 17.79
C ARG A 93 9.41 -15.56 17.06
N CYS A 94 10.68 -15.43 17.43
CA CYS A 94 11.76 -16.21 16.81
C CYS A 94 11.62 -17.71 17.05
N GLU A 95 11.06 -18.10 18.21
CA GLU A 95 10.89 -19.50 18.62
C GLU A 95 10.03 -20.31 17.64
N SER A 96 8.89 -19.75 17.23
CA SER A 96 7.94 -20.41 16.32
C SER A 96 8.14 -20.04 14.85
N LEU A 97 9.04 -19.11 14.52
CA LEU A 97 9.29 -18.69 13.15
C LEU A 97 10.17 -19.72 12.43
N THR A 98 9.58 -20.42 11.45
CA THR A 98 10.34 -21.30 10.55
C THR A 98 11.02 -20.50 9.43
N GLN A 99 12.03 -21.09 8.80
CA GLN A 99 12.70 -20.47 7.66
C GLN A 99 11.73 -20.18 6.50
N ARG A 100 10.80 -21.11 6.24
CA ARG A 100 9.77 -20.96 5.20
C ARG A 100 8.83 -19.79 5.49
N ASP A 101 8.40 -19.65 6.74
CA ASP A 101 7.50 -18.55 7.13
C ASP A 101 8.20 -17.19 6.97
N PHE A 102 9.50 -17.11 7.30
CA PHE A 102 10.30 -15.92 7.05
C PHE A 102 10.47 -15.62 5.56
N GLN A 103 10.76 -16.61 4.72
CA GLN A 103 10.80 -16.45 3.26
C GLN A 103 9.48 -15.90 2.71
N ASN A 104 8.35 -16.44 3.19
CA ASN A 104 7.02 -15.98 2.82
C ASN A 104 6.78 -14.54 3.27
N ALA A 105 7.11 -14.20 4.52
CA ALA A 105 6.97 -12.85 5.04
C ALA A 105 7.79 -11.81 4.24
N VAL A 106 9.04 -12.15 3.88
CA VAL A 106 9.87 -11.29 3.01
C VAL A 106 9.23 -11.12 1.64
N ALA A 107 8.71 -12.20 1.04
CA ALA A 107 8.04 -12.13 -0.26
C ALA A 107 6.75 -11.31 -0.21
N ARG A 108 5.96 -11.45 0.85
CA ARG A 108 4.74 -10.67 1.05
C ARG A 108 5.03 -9.20 1.29
N LEU A 109 6.05 -8.86 2.08
CA LEU A 109 6.45 -7.46 2.27
C LEU A 109 6.94 -6.81 0.98
N ALA A 110 7.72 -7.52 0.17
CA ALA A 110 8.13 -7.02 -1.15
C ALA A 110 6.91 -6.77 -2.04
N SER A 111 5.96 -7.70 -2.09
CA SER A 111 4.71 -7.53 -2.85
C SER A 111 3.84 -6.38 -2.33
N LEU A 112 3.75 -6.20 -1.00
CA LEU A 112 3.05 -5.08 -0.38
C LEU A 112 3.68 -3.75 -0.77
N TYR A 113 5.02 -3.68 -0.78
CA TYR A 113 5.77 -2.50 -1.19
C TYR A 113 5.61 -2.20 -2.68
N GLU A 114 5.68 -3.21 -3.56
CA GLU A 114 5.45 -3.04 -5.00
C GLU A 114 4.06 -2.50 -5.32
N LYS A 115 3.03 -2.97 -4.59
CA LYS A 115 1.67 -2.42 -4.69
C LYS A 115 1.57 -1.00 -4.14
N GLY A 116 2.38 -0.68 -3.13
CA GLY A 116 2.42 0.62 -2.48
C GLY A 116 1.04 1.01 -1.93
N MET A 117 0.52 2.13 -2.43
CA MET A 117 -0.82 2.64 -2.10
C MET A 117 -1.86 2.41 -3.21
N SER A 118 -1.49 1.74 -4.30
CA SER A 118 -2.34 1.64 -5.50
C SER A 118 -3.69 0.97 -5.23
N ASP A 119 -3.69 -0.10 -4.43
CA ASP A 119 -4.91 -0.83 -4.06
C ASP A 119 -5.84 0.07 -3.20
N SER A 120 -5.29 0.71 -2.16
CA SER A 120 -6.02 1.64 -1.28
C SER A 120 -6.54 2.87 -2.04
N PHE A 121 -5.76 3.37 -3.00
CA PHE A 121 -6.17 4.45 -3.88
C PHE A 121 -7.37 4.06 -4.74
N ASN A 122 -7.29 2.90 -5.41
CA ASN A 122 -8.38 2.40 -6.23
C ASN A 122 -9.66 2.16 -5.42
N GLN A 123 -9.53 1.68 -4.18
CA GLN A 123 -10.66 1.48 -3.27
C GLN A 123 -11.30 2.81 -2.85
N LEU A 124 -10.49 3.83 -2.53
CA LEU A 124 -11.01 5.16 -2.21
C LEU A 124 -11.73 5.78 -3.41
N VAL A 125 -11.14 5.66 -4.60
CA VAL A 125 -11.77 6.13 -5.86
C VAL A 125 -13.11 5.43 -6.07
N ASP A 126 -13.17 4.10 -5.91
CA ASP A 126 -14.40 3.34 -6.06
C ASP A 126 -15.50 3.80 -5.08
N GLN A 127 -15.15 3.92 -3.80
CA GLN A 127 -16.07 4.39 -2.75
C GLN A 127 -16.60 5.79 -3.07
N ARG A 128 -15.74 6.73 -3.50
CA ARG A 128 -16.16 8.08 -3.87
C ARG A 128 -17.05 8.09 -5.11
N ILE A 129 -16.72 7.32 -6.14
CA ILE A 129 -17.56 7.23 -7.34
C ILE A 129 -18.95 6.69 -6.97
N ARG A 130 -19.05 5.67 -6.12
CA ARG A 130 -20.34 5.15 -5.64
C ARG A 130 -21.15 6.22 -4.91
N GLN A 131 -20.53 7.01 -4.03
CA GLN A 131 -21.19 8.12 -3.34
C GLN A 131 -21.67 9.21 -4.31
N ILE A 132 -20.86 9.55 -5.33
CA ILE A 132 -21.25 10.51 -6.37
C ILE A 132 -22.47 10.00 -7.14
N ILE A 133 -22.46 8.73 -7.58
CA ILE A 133 -23.58 8.12 -8.30
C ILE A 133 -24.85 8.11 -7.44
N GLN A 134 -24.74 7.71 -6.18
CA GLN A 134 -25.88 7.66 -5.27
C GLN A 134 -26.50 9.06 -5.07
N ALA A 135 -25.66 10.06 -4.76
CA ALA A 135 -26.11 11.44 -4.59
C ALA A 135 -26.75 12.00 -5.87
N ALA A 136 -26.16 11.71 -7.04
CA ALA A 136 -26.69 12.12 -8.34
C ALA A 136 -28.07 11.50 -8.61
N LYS A 137 -28.23 10.20 -8.36
CA LYS A 137 -29.50 9.49 -8.54
C LYS A 137 -30.60 10.01 -7.62
N LEU A 138 -30.28 10.30 -6.35
CA LEU A 138 -31.21 10.92 -5.41
C LEU A 138 -31.66 12.32 -5.86
N GLN A 139 -30.80 13.03 -6.58
CA GLN A 139 -31.11 14.34 -7.18
C GLN A 139 -31.80 14.23 -8.55
N GLY A 140 -32.05 13.01 -9.05
CA GLY A 140 -32.64 12.77 -10.36
C GLY A 140 -31.71 13.10 -11.54
N GLN A 141 -30.40 13.22 -11.30
CA GLN A 141 -29.42 13.49 -12.35
C GLN A 141 -29.20 12.25 -13.21
N THR A 142 -28.89 12.51 -14.48
CA THR A 142 -28.49 11.50 -15.46
C THR A 142 -26.99 11.23 -15.39
N LEU A 143 -26.58 10.08 -15.93
CA LEU A 143 -25.16 9.70 -16.07
C LEU A 143 -24.34 10.83 -16.72
N GLN A 144 -24.88 11.47 -17.77
CA GLN A 144 -24.20 12.51 -18.52
C GLN A 144 -23.97 13.78 -17.66
N GLU A 145 -24.97 14.18 -16.88
CA GLU A 145 -24.87 15.34 -15.98
C GLU A 145 -23.87 15.07 -14.83
N THR A 146 -23.84 13.83 -14.32
CA THR A 146 -22.88 13.42 -13.30
C THR A 146 -21.44 13.41 -13.83
N LEU A 147 -21.22 12.91 -15.05
CA LEU A 147 -19.90 12.93 -15.71
C LEU A 147 -19.38 14.37 -15.89
N GLN A 148 -20.24 15.30 -16.33
CA GLN A 148 -19.87 16.72 -16.46
C GLN A 148 -19.53 17.36 -15.11
N THR A 149 -20.29 17.03 -14.06
CA THR A 149 -20.04 17.52 -12.70
C THR A 149 -18.70 17.00 -12.16
N LEU A 150 -18.37 15.75 -12.47
CA LEU A 150 -17.12 15.11 -12.05
C LEU A 150 -15.89 15.75 -12.71
N GLU A 151 -15.98 16.04 -14.00
CA GLU A 151 -14.94 16.79 -14.73
C GLU A 151 -14.70 18.16 -14.11
N ARG A 152 -15.79 18.88 -13.78
CA ARG A 152 -15.68 20.18 -13.11
C ARG A 152 -15.02 20.08 -11.73
N PHE A 153 -15.39 19.09 -10.91
CA PHE A 153 -14.75 18.90 -9.60
C PHE A 153 -13.26 18.56 -9.71
N TYR A 154 -12.87 17.85 -10.76
CA TYR A 154 -11.47 17.60 -11.04
C TYR A 154 -10.73 18.88 -11.44
N GLU A 155 -11.32 19.69 -12.33
CA GLU A 155 -10.77 21.00 -12.72
C GLU A 155 -10.62 21.97 -11.53
N GLU A 156 -11.54 21.88 -10.58
CA GLU A 156 -11.53 22.65 -9.32
C GLU A 156 -10.55 22.10 -8.26
N GLY A 157 -9.85 20.99 -8.54
CA GLY A 157 -8.88 20.38 -7.61
C GLY A 157 -9.51 19.66 -6.42
N MET A 158 -10.82 19.39 -6.46
CA MET A 158 -11.59 18.80 -5.35
C MET A 158 -11.44 17.27 -5.24
N LEU A 159 -10.81 16.63 -6.24
CA LEU A 159 -10.65 15.16 -6.33
C LEU A 159 -9.20 14.67 -6.17
N GLY A 160 -8.23 15.55 -5.93
CA GLY A 160 -6.80 15.20 -5.77
C GLY A 160 -5.86 16.30 -6.23
N ASP A 161 -4.61 16.26 -5.75
CA ASP A 161 -3.65 17.37 -5.88
C ASP A 161 -3.24 17.65 -7.34
N LEU A 162 -3.10 18.94 -7.64
CA LEU A 162 -2.99 19.59 -8.95
C LEU A 162 -1.58 19.51 -9.57
N GLN A 163 -0.73 18.58 -9.12
CA GLN A 163 0.66 18.44 -9.60
C GLN A 163 0.86 17.32 -10.63
N GLN A 164 -0.18 16.94 -11.37
CA GLN A 164 -0.07 15.98 -12.46
C GLN A 164 0.16 16.68 -13.79
N SER A 165 1.01 16.09 -14.64
CA SER A 165 1.17 16.50 -16.03
C SER A 165 -0.17 16.42 -16.78
N SER A 166 -0.31 17.17 -17.88
CA SER A 166 -1.54 17.17 -18.67
C SER A 166 -1.94 15.77 -19.17
N GLN A 167 -0.96 14.89 -19.39
CA GLN A 167 -1.17 13.52 -19.84
C GLN A 167 -1.69 12.60 -18.71
N GLU A 168 -1.10 12.67 -17.52
CA GLU A 168 -1.56 11.92 -16.34
C GLU A 168 -3.00 12.32 -15.94
N ARG A 169 -3.33 13.61 -16.10
CA ARG A 169 -4.69 14.13 -15.92
C ARG A 169 -5.70 13.47 -16.86
N GLU A 170 -5.40 13.35 -18.15
CA GLU A 170 -6.32 12.74 -19.12
C GLU A 170 -6.50 11.24 -18.87
N GLU A 171 -5.42 10.53 -18.54
CA GLU A 171 -5.46 9.11 -18.20
C GLU A 171 -6.29 8.87 -16.93
N PHE A 172 -6.12 9.71 -15.91
CA PHE A 172 -6.85 9.63 -14.66
C PHE A 172 -8.35 9.91 -14.84
N LEU A 173 -8.71 11.00 -15.52
CA LEU A 173 -10.11 11.32 -15.84
C LEU A 173 -10.74 10.21 -16.70
N GLY A 174 -10.00 9.68 -17.68
CA GLY A 174 -10.46 8.56 -18.51
C GLY A 174 -10.70 7.28 -17.72
N ALA A 175 -9.93 7.01 -16.67
CA ALA A 175 -10.16 5.89 -15.76
C ALA A 175 -11.43 6.11 -14.90
N TRP A 176 -11.62 7.32 -14.37
CA TRP A 176 -12.81 7.68 -13.59
C TRP A 176 -14.10 7.61 -14.40
N ARG A 177 -14.12 8.15 -15.63
CA ARG A 177 -15.31 8.06 -16.50
C ARG A 177 -15.74 6.62 -16.73
N ARG A 178 -14.80 5.77 -17.15
CA ARG A 178 -15.06 4.33 -17.38
C ARG A 178 -15.57 3.64 -16.12
N ARG A 179 -15.00 3.98 -14.96
CA ARG A 179 -15.43 3.39 -13.69
C ARG A 179 -16.84 3.84 -13.31
N LEU A 180 -17.15 5.13 -13.45
CA LEU A 180 -18.49 5.67 -13.19
C LEU A 180 -19.54 5.03 -14.11
N GLU A 181 -19.26 4.94 -15.41
CA GLU A 181 -20.15 4.28 -16.39
C GLU A 181 -20.44 2.82 -16.01
N SER A 182 -19.41 2.07 -15.62
CA SER A 182 -19.55 0.68 -15.15
C SER A 182 -20.44 0.58 -13.91
N LEU A 183 -20.26 1.47 -12.94
CA LEU A 183 -20.96 1.43 -11.65
C LEU A 183 -22.36 2.02 -11.70
N TRP A 184 -22.71 2.79 -12.73
CA TRP A 184 -23.98 3.52 -12.80
C TRP A 184 -25.19 2.62 -12.63
N ASN A 185 -25.19 1.42 -13.21
CA ASN A 185 -26.31 0.49 -13.11
C ASN A 185 -26.27 -0.38 -11.84
N GLU A 186 -25.12 -0.45 -11.15
CA GLU A 186 -24.94 -1.25 -9.94
C GLU A 186 -25.38 -0.53 -8.66
N VAL A 187 -25.24 0.80 -8.63
CA VAL A 187 -25.52 1.62 -7.45
C VAL A 187 -27.01 1.97 -7.42
N GLU A 188 -27.73 1.56 -6.39
CA GLU A 188 -29.13 1.98 -6.18
C GLU A 188 -29.21 3.44 -5.67
N PRO A 189 -30.33 4.16 -5.89
CA PRO A 189 -30.56 5.50 -5.34
C PRO A 189 -30.54 5.52 -3.81
#